data_AF-A0A7V6L1N0-F1
#
_entry.id   AF-A0A7V6L1N0-F1
#
_cell.length_a   1.000
_cell.length_b   1.000
_cell.length_c   1.000
_cell.angle_alpha   90.00
_cell.angle_beta   90.00
_cell.angle_gamma   90.00
#
_symmetry.space_group_name_H-M   'P 1'
#
loop_
_entity.id
_entity.type
_entity.pdbx_description
1 polymer ?
#
loop_
_entity_poly.entity_id
_entity_poly.type
_entity_poly.pdbx_seq_one_letter_code
_entity_poly.pdbx_strand_id
1 'polypeptide(L)'
;MTEKCAECGVELPANSESAYCAKCDAILDKKFEKIEMNLIVYKEISNDEIAVLKKFDKEDIISLYLKLYDSYKEDGDFNEYEAALLNKMQDVFELTAEEIGSDKIVHFDKTKTAKKRKPLDCIKCGKPVLKDDFVFCPYCGFHLGDI
;
A
#
# COMPACT_ATOMS: atom_id res chain seq x y z
N MET A 1 6.01 -36.68 4.41
CA MET A 1 7.07 -35.69 4.09
C MET A 1 6.94 -34.59 5.12
N THR A 2 8.03 -34.16 5.77
CA THR A 2 7.96 -32.97 6.63
C THR A 2 7.88 -31.75 5.75
N GLU A 3 6.78 -31.00 5.86
CA GLU A 3 6.66 -29.71 5.21
C GLU A 3 7.62 -28.72 5.87
N LYS A 4 8.13 -27.76 5.10
CA LYS A 4 9.11 -26.78 5.57
C LYS A 4 8.57 -25.38 5.36
N CYS A 5 8.87 -24.50 6.31
CA CYS A 5 8.52 -23.09 6.24
C CYS A 5 9.09 -22.46 4.97
N ALA A 6 8.24 -21.81 4.18
CA ALA A 6 8.63 -21.18 2.92
C ALA A 6 9.62 -20.01 3.10
N GLU A 7 9.66 -19.35 4.27
CA GLU A 7 10.61 -18.26 4.54
C GLU A 7 11.97 -18.74 5.07
N CYS A 8 11.99 -19.70 6.00
CA CYS A 8 13.20 -20.02 6.77
C CYS A 8 13.64 -21.48 6.71
N GLY A 9 12.86 -22.35 6.06
CA GLY A 9 13.20 -23.76 5.85
C GLY A 9 13.10 -24.65 7.10
N VAL A 10 12.63 -24.11 8.24
CA VAL A 10 12.33 -24.88 9.45
C VAL A 10 11.20 -25.88 9.19
N GLU A 11 11.31 -27.07 9.79
CA GLU A 11 10.27 -28.10 9.71
C GLU A 11 8.97 -27.63 10.37
N LEU A 12 7.88 -27.80 9.64
CA LEU A 12 6.52 -27.53 10.10
C LEU A 12 5.94 -28.76 10.80
N PRO A 13 5.01 -28.56 11.76
CA PRO A 13 4.25 -29.66 12.33
C PRO A 13 3.54 -30.44 11.22
N ALA A 14 3.42 -31.76 11.38
CA ALA A 14 2.90 -32.67 10.34
C ALA A 14 1.43 -32.42 9.90
N ASN A 15 0.73 -31.49 10.54
CA ASN A 15 -0.64 -31.05 10.23
C ASN A 15 -0.72 -29.51 10.12
N SER A 16 0.37 -28.84 9.76
CA SER A 16 0.37 -27.39 9.58
C SER A 16 -0.39 -27.04 8.31
N GLU A 17 -1.50 -26.31 8.44
CA GLU A 17 -2.21 -25.74 7.28
C GLU A 17 -1.51 -24.47 6.76
N SER A 18 -0.59 -23.89 7.54
CA SER A 18 0.20 -22.72 7.15
C SER A 18 1.49 -23.13 6.44
N ALA A 19 1.83 -22.38 5.38
CA ALA A 19 3.10 -22.45 4.67
C ALA A 19 4.29 -21.88 5.48
N TYR A 20 4.02 -21.25 6.63
CA TYR A 20 5.00 -20.55 7.46
C TYR A 20 5.06 -21.13 8.88
N CYS A 21 6.25 -21.10 9.50
CA CYS A 21 6.36 -21.45 10.91
C CYS A 21 5.84 -20.30 11.78
N ALA A 22 5.35 -20.60 12.99
CA ALA A 22 4.74 -19.61 13.89
C ALA A 22 5.59 -18.33 14.13
N LYS A 23 6.92 -18.42 14.04
CA LYS A 23 7.80 -17.24 14.13
C LYS A 23 7.76 -16.37 12.88
N CYS A 24 7.82 -16.98 11.71
CA CYS A 24 7.75 -16.27 10.43
C CYS A 24 6.36 -15.69 10.21
N ASP A 25 5.33 -16.45 10.59
CA ASP A 25 3.92 -16.04 10.59
C ASP A 25 3.72 -14.75 11.40
N ALA A 26 4.14 -14.76 12.68
CA ALA A 26 4.07 -13.57 13.54
C ALA A 26 4.90 -12.37 13.05
N ILE A 27 5.92 -12.59 12.21
CA ILE A 27 6.69 -11.51 11.58
C ILE A 27 5.94 -10.97 10.36
N LEU A 28 5.34 -11.85 9.56
CA LEU A 28 4.50 -11.48 8.42
C LEU A 28 3.30 -10.68 8.90
N ASP A 29 2.59 -11.12 9.94
CA ASP A 29 1.45 -10.40 10.53
C ASP A 29 1.84 -8.97 10.91
N LYS A 30 2.94 -8.79 11.64
CA LYS A 30 3.44 -7.46 12.01
C LYS A 30 3.80 -6.60 10.80
N LYS A 31 4.30 -7.21 9.73
CA LYS A 31 4.56 -6.49 8.49
C LYS A 31 3.25 -6.09 7.82
N PHE A 32 2.24 -6.96 7.84
CA PHE A 32 0.92 -6.66 7.30
C PHE A 32 0.28 -5.48 8.05
N GLU A 33 0.25 -5.50 9.37
CA GLU A 33 -0.26 -4.40 10.21
C GLU A 33 0.48 -3.09 9.92
N LYS A 34 1.80 -3.15 9.77
CA LYS A 34 2.61 -1.99 9.43
C LYS A 34 2.28 -1.45 8.02
N ILE A 35 2.09 -2.34 7.06
CA ILE A 35 1.69 -1.98 5.70
C ILE A 35 0.31 -1.33 5.75
N GLU A 36 -0.67 -1.93 6.42
CA GLU A 36 -2.02 -1.36 6.60
C GLU A 36 -1.95 0.09 7.10
N MET A 37 -1.19 0.34 8.19
CA MET A 37 -0.98 1.70 8.69
C MET A 37 -0.30 2.64 7.68
N ASN A 38 0.73 2.16 6.98
CA ASN A 38 1.41 2.96 5.96
C ASN A 38 0.47 3.35 4.82
N LEU A 39 -0.38 2.42 4.37
CA LEU A 39 -1.34 2.68 3.31
C LEU A 39 -2.36 3.74 3.76
N ILE A 40 -2.88 3.65 4.99
CA ILE A 40 -3.80 4.65 5.55
C ILE A 40 -3.15 6.04 5.60
N VAL A 41 -1.91 6.13 6.10
CA VAL A 41 -1.22 7.41 6.34
C VAL A 41 -0.65 8.03 5.06
N TYR A 42 0.08 7.25 4.28
CA TYR A 42 0.83 7.76 3.12
C TYR A 42 0.09 7.62 1.80
N LYS A 43 -0.98 6.80 1.74
CA LYS A 43 -1.80 6.59 0.54
C LYS A 43 -0.97 6.13 -0.67
N GLU A 44 0.12 5.41 -0.39
CA GLU A 44 1.05 4.89 -1.39
C GLU A 44 1.52 3.49 -0.98
N ILE A 45 1.70 2.62 -1.97
CA ILE A 45 2.24 1.27 -1.79
C ILE A 45 3.53 1.09 -2.61
N SER A 46 4.59 0.67 -1.93
CA SER A 46 5.89 0.36 -2.54
C SER A 46 5.96 -1.07 -3.09
N ASN A 47 6.95 -1.35 -3.93
CA ASN A 47 7.15 -2.69 -4.50
C ASN A 47 7.51 -3.73 -3.44
N ASP A 48 8.26 -3.33 -2.40
CA ASP A 48 8.60 -4.20 -1.27
C ASP A 48 7.35 -4.58 -0.46
N GLU A 49 6.44 -3.64 -0.25
CA GLU A 49 5.17 -3.89 0.44
C GLU A 49 4.25 -4.78 -0.40
N ILE A 50 4.18 -4.57 -1.72
CA ILE A 50 3.50 -5.49 -2.65
C ILE A 50 4.06 -6.90 -2.53
N ALA A 51 5.39 -7.05 -2.51
CA ALA A 51 6.03 -8.36 -2.42
C ALA A 51 5.71 -9.08 -1.09
N VAL A 52 5.52 -8.33 -0.01
CA VAL A 52 5.05 -8.88 1.28
C VAL A 52 3.58 -9.26 1.18
N LEU A 53 2.71 -8.38 0.70
CA LEU A 53 1.27 -8.65 0.57
C LEU A 53 0.97 -9.84 -0.34
N LYS A 54 1.77 -10.08 -1.38
CA LYS A 54 1.64 -11.27 -2.26
C LYS A 54 1.85 -12.62 -1.54
N LYS A 55 2.31 -12.61 -0.29
CA LYS A 55 2.46 -13.80 0.55
C LYS A 55 1.20 -14.15 1.33
N PHE A 56 0.22 -13.25 1.37
CA PHE A 56 -1.05 -13.43 2.06
C PHE A 56 -2.11 -13.94 1.09
N ASP A 57 -3.14 -14.56 1.65
CA ASP A 57 -4.26 -15.05 0.88
C ASP A 57 -5.07 -13.91 0.28
N LYS A 58 -5.76 -14.21 -0.83
CA LYS A 58 -6.55 -13.19 -1.53
C LYS A 58 -7.62 -12.58 -0.63
N GLU A 59 -8.18 -13.36 0.29
CA GLU A 59 -9.17 -12.91 1.28
C GLU A 59 -8.63 -11.83 2.23
N ASP A 60 -7.37 -11.93 2.64
CA ASP A 60 -6.71 -10.91 3.47
C ASP A 60 -6.51 -9.62 2.66
N ILE A 61 -6.13 -9.74 1.38
CA ILE A 61 -5.96 -8.59 0.50
C ILE A 61 -7.29 -7.89 0.21
N ILE A 62 -8.36 -8.66 -0.01
CA ILE A 62 -9.72 -8.13 -0.15
C ILE A 62 -10.12 -7.38 1.13
N SER A 63 -9.88 -7.98 2.30
CA SER A 63 -10.20 -7.37 3.59
C SER A 63 -9.43 -6.06 3.81
N LEU A 64 -8.14 -6.03 3.48
CA LEU A 64 -7.33 -4.81 3.51
C LEU A 64 -7.86 -3.74 2.56
N TYR A 65 -8.18 -4.12 1.31
CA TYR A 65 -8.75 -3.19 0.33
C TYR A 65 -10.05 -2.55 0.85
N LEU A 66 -10.96 -3.35 1.40
CA LEU A 66 -12.24 -2.87 1.93
C LEU A 66 -12.05 -1.93 3.11
N LYS A 67 -11.14 -2.25 4.05
CA LYS A 67 -10.80 -1.36 5.16
C LYS A 67 -10.27 -0.01 4.68
N LEU A 68 -9.36 -0.01 3.70
CA LEU A 68 -8.82 1.23 3.12
C LEU A 68 -9.90 2.04 2.43
N TYR A 69 -10.76 1.37 1.64
CA TYR A 69 -11.90 2.00 1.01
C TYR A 69 -12.80 2.69 2.03
N ASP A 70 -13.23 1.97 3.07
CA ASP A 70 -14.12 2.51 4.09
C ASP A 70 -13.44 3.65 4.87
N SER A 71 -12.17 3.49 5.26
CA SER A 71 -11.39 4.54 5.92
C SER A 71 -11.29 5.83 5.10
N TYR A 72 -11.01 5.74 3.79
CA TYR A 72 -10.93 6.92 2.93
C TYR A 72 -12.31 7.51 2.63
N LYS A 73 -13.35 6.68 2.59
CA LYS A 73 -14.72 7.15 2.36
C LYS A 73 -15.28 7.90 3.56
N GLU A 74 -14.86 7.55 4.78
CA GLU A 74 -15.21 8.31 5.99
C GLU A 74 -14.69 9.75 5.96
N ASP A 75 -13.53 9.99 5.33
CA ASP A 75 -12.97 11.33 5.12
C ASP A 75 -13.69 12.12 4.00
N GLY A 76 -14.55 11.48 3.20
CA GLY A 76 -15.41 12.11 2.19
C GLY A 76 -15.27 11.52 0.79
N ASP A 77 -15.04 12.38 -0.20
CA ASP A 77 -14.75 11.97 -1.58
C ASP A 77 -13.28 11.61 -1.74
N PHE A 78 -13.01 10.52 -2.47
CA PHE A 78 -11.65 10.05 -2.71
C PHE A 78 -10.81 11.12 -3.42
N ASN A 79 -9.67 11.45 -2.83
CA ASN A 79 -8.67 12.26 -3.53
C ASN A 79 -7.89 11.42 -4.56
N GLU A 80 -7.06 12.10 -5.35
CA GLU A 80 -6.24 11.47 -6.40
C GLU A 80 -5.33 10.35 -5.84
N TYR A 81 -4.76 10.53 -4.64
CA TYR A 81 -3.84 9.56 -4.04
C TYR A 81 -4.56 8.31 -3.55
N GLU A 82 -5.69 8.47 -2.87
CA GLU A 82 -6.53 7.36 -2.37
C GLU A 82 -7.09 6.54 -3.54
N ALA A 83 -7.63 7.24 -4.54
CA ALA A 83 -8.15 6.59 -5.73
C ALA A 83 -7.04 5.86 -6.49
N ALA A 84 -5.87 6.48 -6.67
CA ALA A 84 -4.73 5.85 -7.34
C ALA A 84 -4.21 4.62 -6.58
N LEU A 85 -4.18 4.66 -5.24
CA LEU A 85 -3.79 3.51 -4.42
C LEU A 85 -4.78 2.36 -4.58
N LEU A 86 -6.08 2.60 -4.42
CA LEU A 86 -7.11 1.58 -4.56
C LEU A 86 -7.09 0.95 -5.95
N ASN A 87 -6.93 1.75 -7.01
CA ASN A 87 -6.78 1.24 -8.36
C ASN A 87 -5.51 0.39 -8.51
N LYS A 88 -4.38 0.83 -7.94
CA LYS A 88 -3.13 0.06 -7.97
C LYS A 88 -3.26 -1.28 -7.25
N MET A 89 -3.98 -1.33 -6.14
CA MET A 89 -4.27 -2.60 -5.46
C MET A 89 -5.15 -3.52 -6.31
N GLN A 90 -6.21 -2.99 -6.94
CA GLN A 90 -7.03 -3.78 -7.86
C GLN A 90 -6.21 -4.37 -9.02
N ASP A 91 -5.35 -3.55 -9.66
CA ASP A 91 -4.48 -3.98 -10.77
C ASP A 91 -3.46 -5.05 -10.32
N VAL A 92 -2.79 -4.82 -9.18
CA VAL A 92 -1.67 -5.67 -8.73
C VAL A 92 -2.13 -7.01 -8.17
N PHE A 93 -3.29 -7.04 -7.52
CA PHE A 93 -3.84 -8.22 -6.86
C PHE A 93 -5.04 -8.81 -7.62
N GLU A 94 -5.34 -8.29 -8.82
CA GLU A 94 -6.41 -8.75 -9.70
C GLU A 94 -7.75 -8.88 -8.95
N LEU A 95 -8.09 -7.84 -8.18
CA LEU A 95 -9.32 -7.79 -7.39
C LEU A 95 -10.49 -7.47 -8.31
N THR A 96 -11.51 -8.34 -8.33
CA THR A 96 -12.66 -8.21 -9.21
C THR A 96 -13.87 -7.58 -8.51
N ALA A 97 -14.77 -6.99 -9.29
CA ALA A 97 -16.01 -6.38 -8.80
C ALA A 97 -16.90 -7.35 -8.01
N GLU A 98 -16.81 -8.65 -8.31
CA GLU A 98 -17.55 -9.70 -7.61
C GLU A 98 -17.00 -9.95 -6.20
N GLU A 99 -15.70 -9.74 -6.00
CA GLU A 99 -15.01 -9.97 -4.73
C GLU A 99 -15.12 -8.77 -3.77
N ILE A 100 -14.92 -7.56 -4.29
CA ILE A 100 -14.90 -6.33 -3.47
C ILE A 100 -16.25 -5.59 -3.45
N GLY A 101 -17.18 -5.96 -4.33
CA GLY A 101 -18.44 -5.23 -4.54
C GLY A 101 -18.29 -4.15 -5.61
N SER A 102 -19.22 -4.12 -6.57
CA SER A 102 -19.18 -3.19 -7.71
C SER A 102 -19.29 -1.72 -7.30
N ASP A 103 -19.92 -1.44 -6.16
CA ASP A 103 -20.05 -0.11 -5.55
C ASP A 103 -18.76 0.36 -4.87
N LYS A 104 -17.83 -0.56 -4.57
CA LYS A 104 -16.54 -0.28 -3.92
C LYS A 104 -15.37 -0.21 -4.91
N ILE A 105 -15.67 -0.25 -6.21
CA ILE A 105 -14.67 0.04 -7.25
C ILE A 105 -14.56 1.54 -7.41
N VAL A 106 -13.40 2.07 -7.00
CA VAL A 106 -13.04 3.45 -7.32
C VAL A 106 -12.47 3.47 -8.73
N HIS A 107 -13.10 4.20 -9.65
CA HIS A 107 -12.54 4.42 -10.97
C HIS A 107 -11.66 5.67 -10.96
N PHE A 108 -10.33 5.48 -10.91
CA PHE A 108 -9.39 6.58 -11.10
C PHE A 108 -8.95 6.63 -12.57
N ASP A 109 -9.48 7.61 -13.30
CA ASP A 109 -9.08 7.83 -14.68
C ASP A 109 -7.73 8.56 -14.74
N LYS A 110 -6.64 7.81 -14.93
CA LYS A 110 -5.28 8.34 -15.14
C LYS A 110 -5.18 9.31 -16.33
N THR A 111 -6.15 9.35 -17.25
CA THR A 111 -6.18 10.32 -18.38
C THR A 111 -6.79 11.67 -18.00
N LYS A 112 -7.57 11.72 -16.91
CA LYS A 112 -8.05 12.95 -16.27
C LYS A 112 -7.11 13.51 -15.20
N THR A 113 -5.93 12.93 -15.04
CA THR A 113 -4.87 13.53 -14.20
C THR A 113 -4.57 14.92 -14.76
N ALA A 114 -4.96 15.96 -14.01
CA ALA A 114 -4.48 17.30 -14.25
C ALA A 114 -2.95 17.20 -14.33
N LYS A 115 -2.38 17.49 -15.51
CA LYS A 115 -0.94 17.50 -15.85
C LYS A 115 -0.06 17.08 -14.66
N LYS A 116 0.42 15.83 -14.61
CA LYS A 116 1.43 15.36 -13.63
C LYS A 116 2.42 16.49 -13.36
N ARG A 117 2.24 17.21 -12.24
CA ARG A 117 3.13 18.30 -11.87
C ARG A 117 4.43 17.60 -11.48
N LYS A 118 5.49 17.85 -12.23
CA LYS A 118 6.78 17.22 -11.97
C LYS A 118 7.15 17.49 -10.50
N PRO A 119 7.53 16.47 -9.71
CA PRO A 119 8.08 16.71 -8.39
C PRO A 119 9.26 17.66 -8.53
N LEU A 120 9.29 18.70 -7.70
CA LEU A 120 10.38 19.65 -7.71
C LEU A 120 11.48 19.09 -6.81
N ASP A 121 12.67 18.90 -7.34
CA ASP A 121 13.81 18.50 -6.51
C ASP A 121 14.18 19.67 -5.58
N CYS A 122 14.27 19.39 -4.28
CA CYS A 122 14.74 20.36 -3.32
C CYS A 122 16.17 20.80 -3.68
N ILE A 123 16.39 22.08 -3.94
CA ILE A 123 17.71 22.63 -4.34
C ILE A 123 18.82 22.28 -3.34
N LYS A 124 18.48 22.18 -2.05
CA LYS A 124 19.47 21.92 -1.00
C LYS A 124 19.87 20.45 -0.89
N CYS A 125 18.93 19.52 -1.04
CA CYS A 125 19.18 18.09 -0.77
C CYS A 125 18.90 17.15 -1.94
N GLY A 126 18.45 17.68 -3.09
CA GLY A 126 18.15 16.93 -4.31
C GLY A 126 17.05 15.88 -4.15
N LYS A 127 16.24 15.97 -3.09
CA LYS A 127 15.11 15.05 -2.85
C LYS A 127 13.85 15.61 -3.51
N PRO A 128 13.03 14.76 -4.15
CA PRO A 128 11.78 15.22 -4.75
C PRO A 128 10.80 15.68 -3.66
N VAL A 129 10.21 16.86 -3.85
CA VAL A 129 9.16 17.40 -2.96
C VAL A 129 7.98 17.91 -3.79
N LEU A 130 6.77 17.68 -3.29
CA LEU A 130 5.53 18.22 -3.83
C LEU A 130 5.30 19.61 -3.20
N LYS A 131 5.35 20.67 -4.03
CA LYS A 131 5.37 22.07 -3.58
C LYS A 131 4.05 22.56 -2.96
N ASP A 132 2.92 21.91 -3.26
CA ASP A 132 1.60 22.43 -2.90
C ASP A 132 1.20 22.17 -1.41
N ASP A 133 1.80 21.19 -0.72
CA ASP A 133 1.46 20.89 0.69
C ASP A 133 2.49 21.38 1.71
N PHE A 134 3.73 21.66 1.28
CA PHE A 134 4.84 21.90 2.21
C PHE A 134 5.61 23.19 1.89
N VAL A 135 5.52 24.15 2.82
CA VAL A 135 6.33 25.38 2.82
C VAL A 135 7.83 25.07 3.03
N PHE A 136 8.14 23.93 3.69
CA PHE A 136 9.50 23.47 3.97
C PHE A 136 9.73 22.05 3.45
N CYS A 137 10.93 21.77 2.96
CA CYS A 137 11.35 20.44 2.59
C CYS A 137 11.31 19.51 3.82
N PRO A 138 10.55 18.39 3.78
CA PRO A 138 10.40 17.49 4.91
C PRO A 138 11.71 16.75 5.27
N TYR A 139 12.67 16.72 4.34
CA TYR A 139 13.95 16.01 4.53
C TYR A 139 15.06 16.88 5.13
N CYS A 140 15.05 18.19 4.87
CA CYS A 140 16.16 19.08 5.25
C CYS A 140 15.74 20.42 5.87
N GLY A 141 14.43 20.65 6.01
CA GLY A 141 13.86 21.88 6.59
C GLY A 141 14.08 23.13 5.73
N PHE A 142 14.47 22.99 4.47
CA PHE A 142 14.69 24.13 3.58
C PHE A 142 13.38 24.74 3.11
N HIS A 143 13.25 26.07 3.14
CA HIS A 143 12.06 26.77 2.68
C HIS A 143 11.93 26.67 1.15
N LEU A 144 10.84 26.07 0.66
CA LEU A 144 10.62 25.80 -0.77
C LEU A 144 10.06 27.00 -1.53
N GLY A 145 9.81 28.13 -0.83
CA GLY A 145 9.25 29.37 -1.38
C GLY A 145 10.26 30.47 -1.74
N ASP A 146 11.56 30.28 -1.51
CA ASP A 146 12.60 31.30 -1.78
C ASP A 146 13.10 31.33 -3.24
N ILE A 147 12.20 31.11 -4.22
CA ILE A 147 12.48 31.29 -5.66
C ILE A 147 11.30 31.94 -6.36
#